data_AF-A0A960UN84-F1
#
_entry.id   AF-A0A960UN84-F1
#
_cell.length_a   1.000
_cell.length_b   1.000
_cell.length_c   1.000
_cell.angle_alpha   90.00
_cell.angle_beta   90.00
_cell.angle_gamma   90.00
#
_symmetry.space_group_name_H-M   'P 1'
#
loop_
_entity.id
_entity.type
_entity.pdbx_description
1 polymer ?
#
loop_
_entity_poly.entity_id
_entity_poly.type
_entity_poly.pdbx_seq_one_letter_code
_entity_poly.pdbx_strand_id
1 'polypeptide(L)'
;DPISMIWGRWMLAMSNNADFSIEHVYGHHETIATEKDPASARRGENVYGFMIRSTVLGHISAWKLEAGRLKKKGYWVIGPRNRMLTGYLMSLTYAAAFYAAAGWLGVAIYMAQATWAKIIFENVNYIEHYGLVRVPGQPVMPRHSWNTNKIISSMVLFSLTRHSAHHEKGDLPFWNLKPYPEAPEMPYGYLTTIFLAFFPPVWRAVMNPRLKEWDEKQASREELEILASKNQVIGNVTAKAAA
;
A
#
# COMPACT_ATOMS: atom_id res chain seq x y z
N ASP A 1 -17.22 -11.83 1.59
CA ASP A 1 -18.67 -11.73 1.92
C ASP A 1 -18.97 -10.39 2.62
N PRO A 2 -20.24 -9.97 2.73
CA PRO A 2 -20.59 -8.68 3.34
C PRO A 2 -20.23 -8.53 4.82
N ILE A 3 -20.23 -9.62 5.59
CA ILE A 3 -19.95 -9.58 7.03
C ILE A 3 -18.45 -9.31 7.26
N SER A 4 -17.58 -10.01 6.54
CA SER A 4 -16.14 -9.74 6.60
C SER A 4 -15.78 -8.31 6.20
N MET A 5 -16.48 -7.73 5.22
CA MET A 5 -16.28 -6.32 4.83
C MET A 5 -16.69 -5.35 5.94
N ILE A 6 -17.74 -5.65 6.71
CA ILE A 6 -18.16 -4.83 7.85
C ILE A 6 -17.11 -4.90 8.97
N TRP A 7 -16.65 -6.10 9.32
CA TRP A 7 -15.61 -6.27 10.34
C TRP A 7 -14.30 -5.62 9.95
N GLY A 8 -13.85 -5.79 8.70
CA GLY A 8 -12.65 -5.14 8.19
C GLY A 8 -12.71 -3.61 8.32
N ARG A 9 -13.88 -3.01 8.07
CA ARG A 9 -14.06 -1.56 8.24
C ARG A 9 -14.03 -1.11 9.70
N TRP A 10 -14.61 -1.87 10.62
CA TRP A 10 -14.49 -1.59 12.05
C TRP A 10 -13.04 -1.71 12.54
N MET A 11 -12.33 -2.75 12.11
CA MET A 11 -10.90 -2.92 12.43
C MET A 11 -10.05 -1.76 11.91
N LEU A 12 -10.29 -1.29 10.67
CA LEU A 12 -9.61 -0.12 10.11
C LEU A 12 -9.99 1.18 10.82
N ALA A 13 -11.24 1.34 11.25
CA ALA A 13 -11.70 2.52 11.98
C ALA A 13 -11.03 2.65 13.36
N MET A 14 -10.63 1.53 13.97
CA MET A 14 -9.85 1.52 15.21
C MET A 14 -8.51 2.26 15.08
N SER A 15 -7.95 2.36 13.86
CA SER A 15 -6.73 3.12 13.58
C SER A 15 -6.96 4.37 12.72
N ASN A 16 -8.19 4.91 12.68
CA ASN A 16 -8.57 6.07 11.86
C ASN A 16 -8.31 5.89 10.34
N ASN A 17 -8.33 4.65 9.85
CA ASN A 17 -7.91 4.31 8.48
C ASN A 17 -9.01 3.61 7.66
N ALA A 18 -10.29 3.88 7.96
CA ALA A 18 -11.43 3.25 7.30
C ALA A 18 -11.53 3.56 5.80
N ASP A 19 -10.95 4.68 5.37
CA ASP A 19 -10.80 5.11 3.97
C ASP A 19 -9.97 4.12 3.14
N PHE A 20 -9.04 3.40 3.75
CA PHE A 20 -8.26 2.35 3.08
C PHE A 20 -9.15 1.25 2.48
N SER A 21 -10.31 0.95 3.08
CA SER A 21 -11.27 -0.02 2.51
C SER A 21 -11.88 0.41 1.17
N ILE A 22 -11.69 1.67 0.79
CA ILE A 22 -12.11 2.24 -0.48
C ILE A 22 -10.88 2.42 -1.37
N GLU A 23 -9.88 3.14 -0.88
CA GLU A 23 -8.69 3.49 -1.64
C GLU A 23 -7.94 2.24 -2.11
N HIS A 24 -7.69 1.30 -1.20
CA HIS A 24 -6.91 0.11 -1.53
C HIS A 24 -7.58 -0.68 -2.65
N VAL A 25 -8.86 -1.00 -2.43
CA VAL A 25 -9.63 -1.92 -3.26
C VAL A 25 -9.94 -1.35 -4.63
N TYR A 26 -10.29 -0.06 -4.71
CA TYR A 26 -10.76 0.57 -5.95
C TYR A 26 -9.79 1.59 -6.54
N GLY A 27 -8.65 1.82 -5.90
CA GLY A 27 -7.62 2.78 -6.33
C GLY A 27 -6.27 2.10 -6.47
N HIS A 28 -5.66 1.73 -5.35
CA HIS A 28 -4.32 1.15 -5.32
C HIS A 28 -4.21 -0.12 -6.18
N HIS A 29 -5.10 -1.11 -6.02
CA HIS A 29 -5.07 -2.33 -6.86
C HIS A 29 -5.20 -2.04 -8.36
N GLU A 30 -5.90 -0.97 -8.75
CA GLU A 30 -6.03 -0.56 -10.15
C GLU A 30 -4.76 0.17 -10.65
N THR A 31 -4.13 0.97 -9.79
CA THR A 31 -3.11 1.95 -10.16
C THR A 31 -1.71 1.65 -9.64
N ILE A 32 -1.51 0.55 -8.90
CA ILE A 32 -0.24 0.11 -8.32
C ILE A 32 0.93 0.19 -9.30
N ALA A 33 2.08 0.62 -8.79
CA ALA A 33 3.33 0.86 -9.52
C ALA A 33 3.20 1.91 -10.65
N THR A 34 2.18 2.76 -10.62
CA THR A 34 2.04 3.93 -11.51
C THR A 34 2.09 5.23 -10.71
N GLU A 35 2.32 6.35 -11.39
CA GLU A 35 2.31 7.68 -10.75
C GLU A 35 0.95 8.11 -10.20
N LYS A 36 -0.14 7.41 -10.58
CA LYS A 36 -1.48 7.70 -10.07
C LYS A 36 -1.74 7.10 -8.70
N ASP A 37 -0.97 6.10 -8.29
CA ASP A 37 -1.14 5.42 -7.02
C ASP A 37 -0.44 6.17 -5.87
N PRO A 38 -1.19 6.65 -4.87
CA PRO A 38 -0.62 7.26 -3.67
C PRO A 38 0.32 6.33 -2.90
N ALA A 39 0.01 5.02 -2.86
CA ALA A 39 0.72 4.03 -2.05
C ALA A 39 1.92 3.38 -2.76
N SER A 40 2.21 3.77 -4.01
CA SER A 40 3.43 3.36 -4.71
C SER A 40 4.59 4.29 -4.36
N ALA A 41 5.62 3.72 -3.73
CA ALA A 41 6.81 4.47 -3.33
C ALA A 41 7.76 4.67 -4.51
N ARG A 42 8.17 5.91 -4.78
CA ARG A 42 9.02 6.23 -5.93
C ARG A 42 10.48 5.89 -5.65
N ARG A 43 11.26 5.61 -6.71
CA ARG A 43 12.71 5.40 -6.58
C ARG A 43 13.37 6.62 -5.94
N GLY A 44 14.10 6.39 -4.85
CA GLY A 44 14.82 7.43 -4.12
C GLY A 44 13.96 8.27 -3.18
N GLU A 45 12.64 8.05 -3.17
CA GLU A 45 11.74 8.71 -2.22
C GLU A 45 12.09 8.32 -0.78
N ASN A 46 12.01 9.29 0.13
CA ASN A 46 12.22 9.03 1.54
C ASN A 46 10.90 8.54 2.17
N VAL A 47 10.98 7.51 3.02
CA VAL A 47 9.83 6.95 3.76
C VAL A 47 8.98 8.03 4.46
N TYR A 48 9.57 9.06 5.06
CA TYR A 48 8.80 10.09 5.77
C TYR A 48 7.98 10.96 4.82
N GLY A 49 8.57 11.33 3.68
CA GLY A 49 7.86 12.08 2.63
C GLY A 49 6.77 11.23 1.98
N PHE A 50 7.07 9.95 1.74
CA PHE A 50 6.11 8.96 1.28
C PHE A 50 4.92 8.83 2.24
N MET A 51 5.15 8.66 3.55
CA MET A 51 4.08 8.47 4.54
C MET A 51 3.06 9.61 4.51
N ILE A 52 3.54 10.86 4.43
CA ILE A 52 2.67 12.03 4.33
C ILE A 52 1.93 12.03 2.99
N ARG A 53 2.65 11.83 1.88
CA ARG A 53 2.07 11.83 0.53
C ARG A 53 1.01 10.76 0.37
N SER A 54 1.34 9.50 0.70
CA SER A 54 0.46 8.34 0.63
C SER A 54 -0.78 8.55 1.49
N THR A 55 -0.61 9.01 2.73
CA THR A 55 -1.74 9.28 3.64
C THR A 55 -2.68 10.34 3.06
N VAL A 56 -2.16 11.51 2.67
CA VAL A 56 -2.99 12.64 2.22
C VAL A 56 -3.62 12.35 0.86
N LEU A 57 -2.84 11.90 -0.11
CA LEU A 57 -3.33 11.65 -1.46
C LEU A 57 -4.23 10.39 -1.52
N GLY A 58 -3.94 9.37 -0.71
CA GLY A 58 -4.80 8.21 -0.53
C GLY A 58 -6.16 8.61 0.03
N HIS A 59 -6.17 9.47 1.05
CA HIS A 59 -7.42 9.98 1.61
C HIS A 59 -8.27 10.77 0.59
N ILE A 60 -7.61 11.62 -0.20
CA ILE A 60 -8.26 12.37 -1.30
C ILE A 60 -8.76 11.42 -2.39
N SER A 61 -7.99 10.38 -2.73
CA SER A 61 -8.34 9.34 -3.70
C SER A 61 -9.61 8.60 -3.24
N ALA A 62 -9.65 8.17 -1.97
CA ALA A 62 -10.81 7.51 -1.37
C ALA A 62 -12.08 8.36 -1.49
N TRP A 63 -11.99 9.66 -1.20
CA TRP A 63 -13.10 10.61 -1.36
C TRP A 63 -13.58 10.71 -2.81
N LYS A 64 -12.66 10.82 -3.78
CA LYS A 64 -12.99 10.89 -5.21
C LYS A 64 -13.69 9.62 -5.68
N LEU A 65 -13.16 8.46 -5.33
CA LEU A 65 -13.73 7.15 -5.66
C LEU A 65 -15.13 6.99 -5.08
N GLU A 66 -15.31 7.35 -3.80
CA GLU A 66 -16.59 7.24 -3.12
C GLU A 66 -17.64 8.21 -3.65
N ALA A 67 -17.28 9.47 -3.89
CA ALA A 67 -18.15 10.45 -4.52
C ALA A 67 -18.58 9.99 -5.93
N GLY A 68 -17.64 9.43 -6.71
CA GLY A 68 -17.94 8.84 -8.02
C GLY A 68 -18.93 7.68 -7.93
N ARG A 69 -18.74 6.76 -6.97
CA ARG A 69 -19.66 5.63 -6.72
C ARG A 69 -21.07 6.13 -6.34
N LEU A 70 -21.17 7.13 -5.47
CA LEU A 70 -22.45 7.69 -5.03
C LEU A 70 -23.19 8.39 -6.17
N LYS A 71 -22.48 9.21 -6.96
CA LYS A 71 -23.04 9.89 -8.13
C LYS A 71 -23.57 8.90 -9.17
N LYS A 72 -22.81 7.84 -9.48
CA LYS A 72 -23.25 6.76 -10.39
C LYS A 72 -24.51 6.04 -9.90
N LYS A 73 -24.75 6.02 -8.59
CA LYS A 73 -25.94 5.40 -7.97
C LYS A 73 -27.07 6.39 -7.66
N GLY A 74 -26.95 7.67 -8.05
CA GLY A 74 -27.96 8.69 -7.77
C GLY A 74 -28.10 9.05 -6.28
N TYR A 75 -27.05 8.85 -5.48
CA TYR A 75 -27.05 9.18 -4.06
C TYR A 75 -26.32 10.50 -3.77
N TRP A 76 -26.78 11.19 -2.72
CA TRP A 76 -26.10 12.36 -2.18
C TRP A 76 -24.72 12.00 -1.65
N VAL A 77 -23.72 12.84 -1.94
CA VAL A 77 -22.34 12.67 -1.45
C VAL A 77 -22.29 12.81 0.07
N ILE A 78 -23.06 13.73 0.64
CA ILE A 78 -23.21 13.86 2.10
C ILE A 78 -24.46 13.09 2.52
N GLY A 79 -24.26 11.93 3.15
CA GLY A 79 -25.35 11.08 3.61
C GLY A 79 -24.88 9.73 4.15
N PRO A 80 -25.81 8.92 4.70
CA PRO A 80 -25.48 7.66 5.40
C PRO A 80 -24.92 6.57 4.46
N ARG A 81 -25.10 6.73 3.14
CA ARG A 81 -24.56 5.82 2.13
C ARG A 81 -23.09 6.09 1.81
N ASN A 82 -22.52 7.20 2.27
CA ASN A 82 -21.11 7.53 2.07
C ASN A 82 -20.22 6.74 3.03
N ARG A 83 -19.33 5.93 2.45
CA ARG A 83 -18.41 5.07 3.18
C ARG A 83 -17.31 5.84 3.93
N MET A 84 -16.91 7.02 3.45
CA MET A 84 -15.99 7.93 4.17
C MET A 84 -16.65 8.44 5.44
N LEU A 85 -17.87 8.99 5.33
CA LEU A 85 -18.60 9.53 6.48
C LEU A 85 -18.91 8.46 7.53
N THR A 86 -19.38 7.29 7.09
CA THR A 86 -19.61 6.17 8.01
C THR A 86 -18.31 5.66 8.63
N GLY A 87 -17.18 5.72 7.92
CA GLY A 87 -15.85 5.41 8.46
C GLY A 87 -15.45 6.37 9.58
N TYR A 88 -15.64 7.69 9.40
CA TYR A 88 -15.38 8.66 10.46
C TYR A 88 -16.27 8.46 11.69
N LEU A 89 -17.55 8.14 11.48
CA LEU A 89 -18.46 7.84 12.59
C LEU A 89 -18.03 6.59 13.37
N MET A 90 -17.53 5.56 12.69
CA MET A 90 -16.93 4.38 13.34
C MET A 90 -15.71 4.77 14.19
N SER A 91 -14.81 5.59 13.65
CA SER A 91 -13.64 6.08 14.41
C SER A 91 -14.03 6.97 15.59
N LEU A 92 -15.04 7.83 15.43
CA LEU A 92 -15.61 8.63 16.52
C LEU A 92 -16.24 7.74 17.60
N THR A 93 -16.82 6.59 17.23
CA THR A 93 -17.34 5.62 18.20
C THR A 93 -16.22 5.06 19.08
N TYR A 94 -15.06 4.73 18.49
CA TYR A 94 -13.88 4.34 19.29
C TYR A 94 -13.39 5.49 20.16
N ALA A 95 -13.23 6.70 19.62
CA ALA A 95 -12.81 7.86 20.40
C ALA A 95 -13.75 8.12 21.59
N ALA A 96 -15.07 8.01 21.39
CA ALA A 96 -16.07 8.14 22.45
C ALA A 96 -15.97 7.02 23.51
N ALA A 97 -15.71 5.78 23.10
CA ALA A 97 -15.50 4.67 24.04
C ALA A 97 -14.26 4.88 24.91
N PHE A 98 -13.15 5.32 24.31
CA PHE A 98 -11.93 5.66 25.05
C PHE A 98 -12.12 6.88 25.96
N TYR A 99 -12.88 7.89 25.50
CA TYR A 99 -13.28 9.02 26.33
C TYR A 99 -14.14 8.60 27.52
N ALA A 100 -15.11 7.71 27.33
CA ALA A 100 -15.94 7.20 28.42
C ALA A 100 -15.12 6.42 29.46
N ALA A 101 -14.05 5.73 29.04
CA ALA A 101 -13.19 4.96 29.93
C ALA A 101 -12.19 5.81 30.73
N ALA A 102 -11.59 6.83 30.11
CA ALA A 102 -10.48 7.58 30.72
C ALA A 102 -10.45 9.09 30.38
N GLY A 103 -11.58 9.66 29.96
CA GLY A 103 -11.69 11.05 29.53
C GLY A 103 -10.74 11.39 28.39
N TRP A 104 -10.20 12.62 28.41
CA TRP A 104 -9.25 13.08 27.39
C TRP A 104 -7.94 12.30 27.35
N LEU A 105 -7.51 11.68 28.46
CA LEU A 105 -6.36 10.78 28.46
C LEU A 105 -6.64 9.54 27.59
N GLY A 106 -7.85 8.97 27.68
CA GLY A 106 -8.26 7.87 26.81
C GLY A 106 -8.22 8.25 25.33
N VAL A 107 -8.73 9.43 24.98
CA VAL A 107 -8.66 9.95 23.60
C VAL A 107 -7.21 10.14 23.15
N ALA A 108 -6.34 10.68 24.01
CA ALA A 108 -4.93 10.84 23.68
C ALA A 108 -4.23 9.50 23.42
N ILE A 109 -4.50 8.48 24.24
CA ILE A 109 -4.00 7.11 24.04
C ILE A 109 -4.51 6.55 22.70
N TYR A 110 -5.79 6.70 22.40
CA TYR A 110 -6.39 6.28 21.13
C TYR A 110 -5.69 6.95 19.93
N MET A 111 -5.55 8.27 19.96
CA MET A 111 -4.91 9.00 18.87
C MET A 111 -3.43 8.64 18.70
N ALA A 112 -2.70 8.41 19.80
CA ALA A 112 -1.31 7.97 19.76
C ALA A 112 -1.18 6.57 19.14
N GLN A 113 -2.04 5.63 19.55
CA GLN A 113 -2.09 4.29 18.96
C GLN A 113 -2.48 4.33 17.47
N ALA A 114 -3.45 5.16 17.08
CA ALA A 114 -3.90 5.24 15.69
C ALA A 114 -2.80 5.81 14.81
N THR A 115 -2.10 6.83 15.30
CA THR A 115 -0.95 7.42 14.63
C THR A 115 0.18 6.40 14.46
N TRP A 116 0.52 5.65 15.53
CA TRP A 116 1.54 4.60 15.44
C TRP A 116 1.16 3.51 14.44
N ALA A 117 -0.09 3.03 14.49
CA ALA A 117 -0.60 2.05 13.54
C ALA A 117 -0.49 2.57 12.09
N LYS A 118 -0.85 3.85 11.85
CA LYS A 118 -0.74 4.47 10.52
C LYS A 118 0.72 4.57 10.05
N ILE A 119 1.67 4.93 10.92
CA ILE A 119 3.10 4.98 10.58
C ILE A 119 3.61 3.60 10.14
N ILE A 120 3.31 2.55 10.91
CA ILE A 120 3.72 1.19 10.55
C ILE A 120 3.05 0.74 9.25
N PHE A 121 1.77 1.06 9.08
CA PHE A 121 1.00 0.73 7.89
C PHE A 121 1.58 1.36 6.61
N GLU A 122 1.88 2.66 6.65
CA GLU A 122 2.50 3.33 5.51
C GLU A 122 3.94 2.86 5.28
N ASN A 123 4.67 2.46 6.32
CA ASN A 123 5.97 1.82 6.13
C ASN A 123 5.84 0.49 5.37
N VAL A 124 4.81 -0.31 5.68
CA VAL A 124 4.50 -1.54 4.95
C VAL A 124 4.23 -1.25 3.47
N ASN A 125 3.34 -0.30 3.15
CA ASN A 125 3.09 0.11 1.77
C ASN A 125 4.40 0.56 1.08
N TYR A 126 5.22 1.33 1.79
CA TYR A 126 6.48 1.83 1.27
C TYR A 126 7.43 0.69 0.88
N ILE A 127 7.68 -0.28 1.76
CA ILE A 127 8.62 -1.37 1.48
C ILE A 127 8.11 -2.31 0.38
N GLU A 128 6.80 -2.56 0.35
CA GLU A 128 6.13 -3.43 -0.60
C GLU A 128 6.12 -2.87 -2.03
N HIS A 129 6.09 -1.54 -2.16
CA HIS A 129 5.94 -0.85 -3.44
C HIS A 129 7.13 0.04 -3.80
N TYR A 130 8.28 -0.13 -3.14
CA TYR A 130 9.44 0.71 -3.37
C TYR A 130 10.04 0.56 -4.76
N GLY A 131 9.90 1.58 -5.59
CA GLY A 131 10.69 1.81 -6.79
C GLY A 131 10.35 0.93 -8.00
N LEU A 132 9.33 0.08 -7.91
CA LEU A 132 8.83 -0.72 -9.03
C LEU A 132 7.87 0.11 -9.88
N VAL A 133 7.88 -0.11 -11.20
CA VAL A 133 7.07 0.65 -12.15
C VAL A 133 6.26 -0.30 -13.03
N ARG A 134 5.04 0.11 -13.35
CA ARG A 134 4.12 -0.53 -14.28
C ARG A 134 3.66 0.49 -15.32
N VAL A 135 3.48 0.04 -16.55
CA VAL A 135 2.82 0.83 -17.59
C VAL A 135 1.34 1.06 -17.21
N PRO A 136 0.86 2.32 -17.11
CA PRO A 136 -0.53 2.58 -16.76
C PRO A 136 -1.52 1.86 -17.69
N GLY A 137 -2.50 1.18 -17.10
CA GLY A 137 -3.54 0.43 -17.83
C GLY A 137 -3.18 -1.01 -18.20
N GLN A 138 -1.92 -1.44 -18.02
CA GLN A 138 -1.54 -2.84 -18.20
C GLN A 138 -1.92 -3.68 -16.97
N PRO A 139 -2.14 -5.01 -17.12
CA PRO A 139 -2.39 -5.88 -15.97
C PRO A 139 -1.30 -5.82 -14.91
N VAL A 140 -1.68 -6.03 -13.65
CA VAL A 140 -0.72 -6.17 -12.55
C VAL A 140 -0.07 -7.54 -12.64
N MET A 141 1.27 -7.55 -12.65
CA MET A 141 2.09 -8.75 -12.76
C MET A 141 2.85 -8.98 -11.46
N PRO A 142 3.31 -10.21 -11.17
CA PRO A 142 4.05 -10.50 -9.94
C PRO A 142 5.29 -9.62 -9.71
N ARG A 143 5.85 -9.06 -10.79
CA ARG A 143 7.00 -8.15 -10.78
C ARG A 143 6.69 -6.70 -10.39
N HIS A 144 5.44 -6.35 -10.06
CA HIS A 144 5.05 -4.98 -9.69
C HIS A 144 4.95 -4.72 -8.18
N SER A 145 5.39 -5.67 -7.36
CA SER A 145 5.47 -5.53 -5.90
C SER A 145 6.54 -6.47 -5.34
N TRP A 146 7.06 -6.13 -4.16
CA TRP A 146 8.03 -6.95 -3.46
C TRP A 146 7.35 -8.01 -2.57
N ASN A 147 7.86 -9.24 -2.62
CA ASN A 147 7.42 -10.39 -1.82
C ASN A 147 8.34 -10.68 -0.64
N THR A 148 7.85 -11.51 0.29
CA THR A 148 8.74 -12.33 1.12
C THR A 148 8.10 -13.68 1.47
N ASN A 149 8.92 -14.73 1.50
CA ASN A 149 8.50 -16.07 1.87
C ASN A 149 8.99 -16.51 3.26
N LYS A 150 9.45 -15.57 4.09
CA LYS A 150 9.90 -15.88 5.46
C LYS A 150 8.72 -16.29 6.34
N ILE A 151 8.84 -17.45 6.99
CA ILE A 151 7.75 -18.11 7.74
C ILE A 151 7.17 -17.20 8.82
N ILE A 152 8.01 -16.61 9.67
CA ILE A 152 7.55 -15.76 10.78
C ILE A 152 6.78 -14.55 10.26
N SER A 153 7.32 -13.83 9.26
CA SER A 153 6.60 -12.70 8.64
C SER A 153 5.29 -13.14 8.02
N SER A 154 5.28 -14.30 7.34
CA SER A 154 4.07 -14.83 6.70
C SER A 154 2.99 -15.19 7.71
N MET A 155 3.36 -15.76 8.87
CA MET A 155 2.41 -16.09 9.93
C MET A 155 1.85 -14.83 10.59
N VAL A 156 2.72 -13.89 10.99
CA VAL A 156 2.32 -12.67 11.71
C VAL A 156 1.43 -11.77 10.86
N LEU A 157 1.69 -11.70 9.55
CA LEU A 157 0.97 -10.83 8.62
C LEU A 157 -0.11 -11.57 7.82
N PHE A 158 -0.56 -12.74 8.27
CA PHE A 158 -1.62 -13.52 7.60
C PHE A 158 -1.37 -13.71 6.09
N SER A 159 -0.13 -14.08 5.73
CA SER A 159 0.33 -14.27 4.35
C SER A 159 0.27 -13.04 3.43
N LEU A 160 0.10 -11.82 3.97
CA LEU A 160 0.27 -10.55 3.23
C LEU A 160 1.63 -10.49 2.53
N THR A 161 2.62 -11.17 3.11
CA THR A 161 3.97 -11.30 2.55
C THR A 161 4.02 -11.90 1.14
N ARG A 162 2.97 -12.62 0.72
CA ARG A 162 2.73 -13.05 -0.67
C ARG A 162 2.11 -11.91 -1.48
N HIS A 163 2.68 -10.72 -1.34
CA HIS A 163 2.13 -9.46 -1.80
C HIS A 163 1.93 -9.40 -3.32
N SER A 164 2.84 -10.01 -4.08
CA SER A 164 2.66 -10.07 -5.53
C SER A 164 1.46 -10.92 -5.95
N ALA A 165 1.16 -11.98 -5.20
CA ALA A 165 -0.06 -12.76 -5.43
C ALA A 165 -1.30 -12.01 -4.94
N HIS A 166 -1.21 -11.27 -3.83
CA HIS A 166 -2.27 -10.38 -3.37
C HIS A 166 -2.64 -9.33 -4.43
N HIS A 167 -1.67 -8.78 -5.15
CA HIS A 167 -1.95 -7.77 -6.18
C HIS A 167 -2.35 -8.32 -7.55
N GLU A 168 -1.78 -9.45 -7.96
CA GLU A 168 -2.16 -10.09 -9.23
C GLU A 168 -3.49 -10.85 -9.11
N LYS A 169 -3.82 -11.36 -7.92
CA LYS A 169 -5.06 -12.11 -7.61
C LYS A 169 -5.77 -11.54 -6.37
N GLY A 170 -6.08 -10.25 -6.40
CA GLY A 170 -6.68 -9.52 -5.27
C GLY A 170 -8.08 -9.96 -4.84
N ASP A 171 -8.71 -10.84 -5.62
CA ASP A 171 -9.99 -11.48 -5.33
C ASP A 171 -9.84 -12.79 -4.52
N LEU A 172 -8.64 -13.35 -4.43
CA LEU A 172 -8.40 -14.56 -3.65
C LEU A 172 -8.34 -14.25 -2.15
N PRO A 173 -8.92 -15.11 -1.29
CA PRO A 173 -8.73 -14.98 0.14
C PRO A 173 -7.27 -15.27 0.51
N PHE A 174 -6.78 -14.64 1.59
CA PHE A 174 -5.36 -14.65 1.96
C PHE A 174 -4.79 -16.07 2.14
N TRP A 175 -5.60 -17.03 2.61
CA TRP A 175 -5.19 -18.43 2.81
C TRP A 175 -4.97 -19.21 1.50
N ASN A 176 -5.45 -18.69 0.36
CA ASN A 176 -5.26 -19.28 -0.96
C ASN A 176 -4.12 -18.63 -1.76
N LEU A 177 -3.53 -17.54 -1.26
CA LEU A 177 -2.41 -16.88 -1.93
C LEU A 177 -1.22 -17.84 -2.01
N LYS A 178 -0.59 -17.96 -3.18
CA LYS A 178 0.59 -18.80 -3.39
C LYS A 178 1.85 -17.94 -3.57
N PRO A 179 3.02 -18.40 -3.10
CA PRO A 179 4.26 -17.69 -3.35
C PRO A 179 4.61 -17.73 -4.85
N TYR A 180 5.23 -16.66 -5.34
CA TYR A 180 5.84 -16.60 -6.67
C TYR A 180 7.36 -16.67 -6.54
N PRO A 181 8.01 -17.79 -6.89
CA PRO A 181 9.46 -17.93 -6.75
C PRO A 181 10.27 -16.91 -7.56
N GLU A 182 9.74 -16.49 -8.70
CA GLU A 182 10.39 -15.55 -9.62
C GLU A 182 10.03 -14.08 -9.35
N ALA A 183 9.18 -13.81 -8.36
CA ALA A 183 8.79 -12.44 -8.03
C ALA A 183 9.94 -11.70 -7.31
N PRO A 184 10.02 -10.37 -7.43
CA PRO A 184 10.98 -9.57 -6.68
C PRO A 184 10.82 -9.84 -5.17
N GLU A 185 11.91 -10.13 -4.47
CA GLU A 185 11.88 -10.40 -3.03
C GLU A 185 12.62 -9.35 -2.19
N MET A 186 12.01 -9.02 -1.05
CA MET A 186 12.66 -8.27 0.01
C MET A 186 13.72 -9.12 0.75
N PRO A 187 14.87 -8.54 1.15
CA PRO A 187 16.04 -9.29 1.62
C PRO A 187 15.83 -10.11 2.90
N TYR A 188 15.16 -9.53 3.90
CA TYR A 188 15.24 -9.98 5.30
C TYR A 188 13.87 -10.26 5.95
N GLY A 189 12.80 -10.29 5.15
CA GLY A 189 11.42 -10.31 5.65
C GLY A 189 10.93 -8.96 6.18
N TYR A 190 9.69 -8.88 6.63
CA TYR A 190 9.03 -7.60 6.96
C TYR A 190 9.63 -6.92 8.18
N LEU A 191 9.82 -7.65 9.28
CA LEU A 191 10.24 -7.04 10.55
C LEU A 191 11.56 -6.28 10.40
N THR A 192 12.54 -6.88 9.72
CA THR A 192 13.82 -6.23 9.47
C THR A 192 13.69 -5.10 8.45
N THR A 193 12.94 -5.28 7.36
CA THR A 193 12.84 -4.26 6.31
C THR A 193 12.06 -3.02 6.74
N ILE A 194 11.00 -3.17 7.54
CA ILE A 194 10.29 -2.06 8.19
C ILE A 194 11.27 -1.20 8.98
N PHE A 195 12.14 -1.84 9.79
CA PHE A 195 13.14 -1.13 10.57
C PHE A 195 14.16 -0.40 9.68
N LEU A 196 14.70 -1.10 8.67
CA LEU A 196 15.68 -0.50 7.75
C LEU A 196 15.10 0.68 6.94
N ALA A 197 13.82 0.62 6.58
CA ALA A 197 13.15 1.67 5.82
C ALA A 197 13.14 3.03 6.53
N PHE A 198 13.12 3.05 7.87
CA PHE A 198 13.22 4.27 8.67
C PHE A 198 14.59 4.97 8.57
N PHE A 199 15.60 4.32 7.98
CA PHE A 199 16.93 4.86 7.76
C PHE A 199 17.22 4.97 6.25
N PRO A 200 16.79 6.05 5.55
CA PRO A 200 16.79 6.12 4.09
C PRO A 200 18.13 5.82 3.40
N PRO A 201 19.31 6.24 3.91
CA PRO A 201 20.59 5.84 3.31
C PRO A 201 20.82 4.33 3.34
N VAL A 202 20.48 3.67 4.46
CA VAL A 202 20.60 2.21 4.62
C VAL A 202 19.59 1.50 3.73
N TRP A 203 18.34 1.95 3.73
CA TRP A 203 17.29 1.43 2.86
C TRP A 203 17.70 1.45 1.38
N ARG A 204 18.22 2.59 0.91
CA ARG A 204 18.69 2.72 -0.48
C ARG A 204 19.87 1.80 -0.77
N ALA A 205 20.83 1.68 0.14
CA ALA A 205 21.96 0.76 -0.03
C ALA A 205 21.50 -0.70 -0.17
N VAL A 206 20.45 -1.09 0.57
CA VAL A 206 19.88 -2.44 0.53
C VAL A 206 19.02 -2.70 -0.71
N MET A 207 18.24 -1.70 -1.16
CA MET A 207 17.27 -1.86 -2.25
C MET A 207 17.82 -1.54 -3.63
N ASN A 208 18.81 -0.67 -3.77
CA ASN A 208 19.35 -0.30 -5.09
C ASN A 208 19.89 -1.51 -5.89
N PRO A 209 20.62 -2.48 -5.29
CA PRO A 209 21.03 -3.68 -6.01
C PRO A 209 19.85 -4.52 -6.53
N ARG A 210 18.72 -4.52 -5.80
CA ARG A 210 17.50 -5.26 -6.18
C ARG A 210 16.72 -4.55 -7.27
N LEU A 211 16.64 -3.23 -7.20
CA LEU A 211 16.07 -2.42 -8.28
C LEU A 211 16.89 -2.57 -9.57
N LYS A 212 18.22 -2.64 -9.45
CA LYS A 212 19.11 -2.96 -10.57
C LYS A 212 18.79 -4.33 -11.17
N GLU A 213 18.68 -5.36 -10.34
CA GLU A 213 18.32 -6.69 -10.80
C GLU A 213 16.94 -6.72 -11.48
N TRP A 214 15.97 -6.00 -10.93
CA TRP A 214 14.65 -5.84 -11.52
C TRP A 214 14.72 -5.17 -12.91
N ASP A 215 15.47 -4.07 -13.05
CA ASP A 215 15.67 -3.39 -14.33
C ASP A 215 16.24 -4.34 -15.41
N GLU A 216 17.27 -5.09 -15.04
CA GLU A 216 17.99 -5.97 -15.96
C GLU A 216 17.13 -7.18 -16.36
N LYS A 217 16.50 -7.84 -15.38
CA LYS A 217 15.89 -9.16 -15.58
C LYS A 217 14.38 -9.12 -15.78
N GLN A 218 13.67 -8.23 -15.08
CA GLN A 218 12.21 -8.33 -14.93
C GLN A 218 11.43 -7.19 -15.61
N ALA A 219 11.98 -5.98 -15.68
CA ALA A 219 11.33 -4.84 -16.30
C ALA A 219 11.06 -5.11 -17.80
N SER A 220 9.87 -4.71 -18.25
CA SER A 220 9.55 -4.60 -19.67
C SER A 220 10.25 -3.38 -20.27
N ARG A 221 10.36 -3.34 -21.60
CA ARG A 221 10.97 -2.22 -22.32
C ARG A 221 10.25 -0.90 -22.03
N GLU A 222 8.93 -0.92 -22.03
CA GLU A 222 8.08 0.25 -21.80
C GLU A 222 8.22 0.80 -20.36
N GLU A 223 8.42 -0.08 -19.37
CA GLU A 223 8.69 0.38 -18.00
C GLU A 223 10.10 0.97 -17.86
N LEU A 224 11.07 0.40 -18.57
CA LEU A 224 12.42 0.98 -18.65
C LEU A 224 12.37 2.36 -19.33
N GLU A 225 11.53 2.56 -20.34
CA GLU A 225 11.30 3.87 -20.96
C GLU A 225 10.68 4.87 -19.96
N ILE A 226 9.70 4.44 -19.16
CA ILE A 226 9.14 5.27 -18.06
C ILE A 226 10.24 5.67 -17.07
N LEU A 227 11.09 4.73 -16.66
CA LEU A 227 12.21 5.01 -15.76
C LEU A 227 13.27 5.91 -16.40
N ALA A 228 13.59 5.69 -17.68
CA ALA A 228 14.57 6.46 -18.43
C ALA A 228 14.13 7.93 -18.59
N SER A 229 12.83 8.17 -18.83
CA SER A 229 12.26 9.53 -18.90
C SER A 229 12.45 10.35 -17.62
N LYS A 230 12.71 9.69 -16.49
CA LYS A 230 12.96 10.31 -15.18
C LYS A 230 14.40 10.19 -14.72
N ASN A 231 15.29 9.65 -15.55
CA ASN A 231 16.67 9.32 -15.19
C ASN A 231 16.77 8.39 -13.95
N GLN A 232 15.88 7.40 -13.88
CA GLN A 232 15.72 6.49 -12.73
C GLN A 232 16.11 5.03 -13.03
N VAL A 233 16.66 4.75 -14.21
CA VAL A 233 17.23 3.43 -14.54
C VAL A 233 18.52 3.23 -13.75
N ILE A 234 18.64 2.10 -13.05
CA ILE A 234 19.81 1.74 -12.23
C ILE A 234 20.59 0.60 -12.89
N GLY A 235 19.91 -0.32 -13.58
CA GLY A 235 20.53 -1.47 -14.24
C GLY A 235 21.18 -1.18 -15.60
N ASN A 236 22.06 -2.09 -16.02
CA ASN A 236 22.70 -2.04 -17.33
C ASN A 236 21.76 -2.63 -18.39
N VAL A 237 20.86 -1.81 -18.94
CA VAL A 237 19.75 -2.25 -19.81
C VAL A 237 19.97 -2.03 -21.31
N THR A 238 21.22 -1.82 -21.74
CA THR A 238 21.60 -1.46 -23.11
C THR A 238 21.13 -2.43 -24.20
N ALA A 239 20.77 -3.68 -23.86
CA ALA A 239 20.31 -4.69 -24.83
C ALA A 239 18.78 -4.73 -25.04
N LYS A 240 17.96 -4.24 -24.11
CA LYS A 240 16.47 -4.32 -24.21
C LYS A 240 15.83 -3.15 -24.96
N ALA A 241 16.57 -2.06 -25.20
CA ALA A 241 16.06 -0.87 -25.89
C ALA A 241 16.18 -0.94 -27.43
N ALA A 242 16.89 -1.95 -27.96
CA ALA A 242 17.27 -2.04 -29.38
C ALA A 242 16.58 -3.17 -30.18
N ALA A 243 15.67 -3.94 -29.58
CA ALA A 243 14.86 -4.98 -30.23
C ALA A 243 13.38 -4.75 -29.95
#